data_AF-A0A7W1EHG9-F1
#
_entry.id   AF-A0A7W1EHG9-F1
#
_cell.length_a   1.000
_cell.length_b   1.000
_cell.length_c   1.000
_cell.angle_alpha   90.00
_cell.angle_beta   90.00
_cell.angle_gamma   90.00
#
_symmetry.space_group_name_H-M   'P 1'
#
loop_
_entity.id
_entity.type
_entity.pdbx_description
1 polymer ?
#
loop_
_entity_poly.entity_id
_entity_poly.type
_entity_poly.pdbx_seq_one_letter_code
_entity_poly.pdbx_strand_id
1 'polypeptide(L)'
;MKSFFVFISLLISGIYHAQGECAFVKDTLTIPKENKIVNGEILQATLKNKNVIQLIKADDGKYYLKLVVSENLYFDHIDLLEIRSGKKSFYAKDTKQYALNKHTGYYVVELYKNYVGTLKEDGITSIVFNKAETLFTKQDCGQVKQIAKCFYDAISIKK
;
A
#
# COMPACT_ATOMS: atom_id res chain seq x y z
N MET A 1 15.04 58.50 -24.05
CA MET A 1 15.82 57.32 -23.57
C MET A 1 14.84 56.47 -22.77
N LYS A 2 14.35 55.36 -23.34
CA LYS A 2 14.86 53.98 -23.13
C LYS A 2 14.86 53.63 -21.62
N SER A 3 14.15 52.66 -21.07
CA SER A 3 13.39 51.54 -21.61
C SER A 3 12.37 51.08 -20.56
N PHE A 4 11.22 50.61 -21.04
CA PHE A 4 10.28 49.72 -20.37
C PHE A 4 10.97 48.39 -20.04
N PHE A 5 10.80 47.84 -18.84
CA PHE A 5 10.97 46.40 -18.60
C PHE A 5 9.92 45.91 -17.59
N VAL A 6 8.86 45.33 -18.17
CA VAL A 6 7.87 44.50 -17.49
C VAL A 6 8.42 43.08 -17.52
N PHE A 7 8.72 42.49 -16.36
CA PHE A 7 8.99 41.05 -16.25
C PHE A 7 7.70 40.32 -15.87
N ILE A 8 6.97 39.90 -16.89
CA ILE A 8 5.97 38.83 -16.82
C ILE A 8 6.69 37.52 -17.21
N SER A 9 6.67 36.55 -16.32
CA SER A 9 6.88 35.12 -16.62
C SER A 9 5.90 34.35 -15.73
N LEU A 10 4.64 34.12 -16.14
CA LEU A 10 4.20 32.95 -16.92
C LEU A 10 5.07 31.71 -16.61
N LEU A 11 4.60 30.76 -15.79
CA LEU A 11 3.55 29.74 -16.01
C LEU A 11 4.21 28.38 -16.23
N ILE A 12 3.61 27.35 -15.61
CA ILE A 12 3.67 25.93 -16.00
C ILE A 12 4.94 25.19 -15.57
N SER A 13 4.81 24.36 -14.53
CA SER A 13 4.92 22.88 -14.61
C SER A 13 5.31 22.29 -13.26
N GLY A 14 4.30 22.00 -12.44
CA GLY A 14 4.45 21.19 -11.25
C GLY A 14 3.31 20.19 -11.08
N ILE A 15 2.58 19.87 -12.15
CA ILE A 15 1.67 18.72 -12.16
C ILE A 15 2.55 17.48 -12.34
N TYR A 16 3.18 17.03 -11.27
CA TYR A 16 3.65 15.65 -11.18
C TYR A 16 2.44 14.75 -10.90
N HIS A 17 1.57 14.64 -11.89
CA HIS A 17 0.69 13.49 -12.00
C HIS A 17 1.28 12.59 -13.07
N ALA A 18 2.35 11.89 -12.70
CA ALA A 18 2.62 10.59 -13.31
C ALA A 18 1.44 9.68 -12.91
N GLN A 19 0.32 9.82 -13.61
CA GLN A 19 -0.74 8.81 -13.62
C GLN A 19 -0.16 7.60 -14.35
N GLY A 20 0.64 6.81 -13.64
CA GLY A 20 0.96 5.47 -14.10
C GLY A 20 -0.35 4.73 -14.33
N GLU A 21 -0.47 4.06 -15.47
CA GLU A 21 -1.63 3.25 -15.79
C GLU A 21 -1.89 2.26 -14.64
N CYS A 22 -3.11 2.27 -14.12
CA CYS A 22 -3.57 1.33 -13.11
C CYS A 22 -3.74 -0.07 -13.75
N ALA A 23 -2.63 -0.76 -14.01
CA ALA A 23 -2.65 -2.07 -14.65
C ALA A 23 -2.80 -3.18 -13.60
N PHE A 24 -4.02 -3.69 -13.45
CA PHE A 24 -4.26 -4.89 -12.64
C PHE A 24 -3.60 -6.10 -13.28
N VAL A 25 -2.88 -6.87 -12.48
CA VAL A 25 -2.30 -8.14 -12.90
C VAL A 25 -3.09 -9.27 -12.26
N LYS A 26 -3.52 -10.24 -13.06
CA LYS A 26 -4.15 -11.46 -12.53
C LYS A 26 -3.09 -12.37 -11.95
N ASP A 27 -3.24 -12.74 -10.69
CA ASP A 27 -2.31 -13.61 -9.98
C ASP A 27 -3.03 -14.30 -8.80
N THR A 28 -2.30 -15.14 -8.09
CA THR A 28 -2.78 -15.89 -6.93
C THR A 28 -2.25 -15.30 -5.63
N LEU A 29 -3.08 -15.36 -4.58
CA LEU A 29 -2.72 -15.02 -3.22
C LEU A 29 -2.87 -16.25 -2.34
N THR A 30 -1.78 -16.65 -1.69
CA THR A 30 -1.82 -17.61 -0.58
C THR A 30 -2.19 -16.88 0.70
N ILE A 31 -3.27 -17.31 1.36
CA ILE A 31 -3.70 -16.85 2.68
C ILE A 31 -3.25 -17.91 3.69
N PRO A 32 -2.07 -17.75 4.33
CA PRO A 32 -1.49 -18.88 5.05
C PRO A 32 -2.27 -19.24 6.31
N LYS A 33 -2.95 -18.25 6.92
CA LYS A 33 -3.82 -18.46 8.10
C LYS A 33 -4.97 -19.45 7.81
N GLU A 34 -5.47 -19.46 6.57
CA GLU A 34 -6.58 -20.32 6.14
C GLU A 34 -6.09 -21.54 5.35
N ASN A 35 -4.78 -21.66 5.11
CA ASN A 35 -4.20 -22.62 4.17
C ASN A 35 -4.94 -22.62 2.80
N LYS A 36 -5.31 -21.43 2.33
CA LYS A 36 -6.14 -21.21 1.15
C LYS A 36 -5.36 -20.47 0.07
N ILE A 37 -5.57 -20.84 -1.19
CA ILE A 37 -5.10 -20.08 -2.36
C ILE A 37 -6.32 -19.45 -3.01
N VAL A 38 -6.28 -18.15 -3.26
CA VAL A 38 -7.33 -17.41 -3.98
C VAL A 38 -6.75 -16.76 -5.21
N ASN A 39 -7.50 -16.78 -6.31
CA ASN A 39 -7.19 -15.99 -7.50
C ASN A 39 -7.70 -14.56 -7.28
N GLY A 40 -7.04 -13.60 -7.92
CA GLY A 40 -7.49 -12.23 -7.88
C GLY A 40 -6.72 -11.29 -8.79
N GLU A 41 -7.08 -10.02 -8.69
CA GLU A 41 -6.45 -8.92 -9.39
C GLU A 41 -5.56 -8.14 -8.41
N ILE A 42 -4.29 -7.96 -8.75
CA ILE A 42 -3.28 -7.34 -7.89
C ILE A 42 -2.85 -5.98 -8.46
N LEU A 43 -2.73 -4.99 -7.59
CA LEU A 43 -1.95 -3.78 -7.81
C LEU A 43 -0.79 -3.73 -6.82
N GLN A 44 0.39 -3.39 -7.30
CA GLN A 44 1.62 -3.39 -6.52
C GLN A 44 2.32 -2.03 -6.56
N ALA A 45 2.80 -1.60 -5.40
CA ALA A 45 3.77 -0.52 -5.26
C ALA A 45 5.07 -1.10 -4.69
N THR A 46 6.18 -0.80 -5.36
CA THR A 46 7.52 -1.09 -4.84
C THR A 46 8.06 0.16 -4.19
N LEU A 47 8.30 0.09 -2.89
CA LEU A 47 8.74 1.18 -2.05
C LEU A 47 10.27 1.17 -1.92
N LYS A 48 10.80 2.15 -1.19
CA LYS A 48 12.21 2.14 -0.76
C LYS A 48 12.53 0.87 0.05
N ASN A 49 13.83 0.55 0.09
CA ASN A 49 14.38 -0.64 0.76
C ASN A 49 13.82 -1.97 0.22
N LYS A 50 13.29 -1.99 -1.00
CA LYS A 50 12.66 -3.17 -1.63
C LYS A 50 11.43 -3.69 -0.86
N ASN A 51 10.84 -2.85 -0.01
CA ASN A 51 9.54 -3.14 0.58
C ASN A 51 8.48 -3.12 -0.53
N VAL A 52 7.49 -4.00 -0.43
CA VAL A 52 6.44 -4.13 -1.45
C VAL A 52 5.08 -4.09 -0.78
N ILE A 53 4.18 -3.29 -1.33
CA ILE A 53 2.78 -3.26 -0.91
C ILE A 53 1.92 -3.71 -2.07
N GLN A 54 1.11 -4.74 -1.83
CA GLN A 54 0.17 -5.30 -2.79
C GLN A 54 -1.25 -5.16 -2.26
N LEU A 55 -2.14 -4.58 -3.06
CA LEU A 55 -3.58 -4.60 -2.85
C LEU A 55 -4.17 -5.66 -3.77
N ILE A 56 -4.89 -6.62 -3.20
CA ILE A 56 -5.46 -7.75 -3.92
C ILE A 56 -6.98 -7.69 -3.81
N LYS A 57 -7.65 -7.77 -4.94
CA LYS A 57 -9.09 -7.99 -5.06
C LYS A 57 -9.29 -9.47 -5.38
N ALA A 58 -9.70 -10.25 -4.38
CA ALA A 58 -9.88 -11.68 -4.54
C ALA A 58 -11.23 -12.00 -5.21
N ASP A 59 -11.27 -13.12 -5.93
CA ASP A 59 -12.48 -13.59 -6.62
C ASP A 59 -13.61 -13.97 -5.65
N ASP A 60 -13.30 -14.22 -4.38
CA ASP A 60 -14.29 -14.47 -3.31
C ASP A 60 -14.95 -13.19 -2.77
N GLY A 61 -14.66 -12.04 -3.39
CA GLY A 61 -15.25 -10.74 -3.05
C GLY A 61 -14.57 -10.01 -1.89
N LYS A 62 -13.51 -10.59 -1.32
CA LYS A 62 -12.72 -9.96 -0.26
C LYS A 62 -11.57 -9.13 -0.84
N TYR A 63 -11.06 -8.23 0.00
CA TYR A 63 -9.88 -7.42 -0.32
C TYR A 63 -8.76 -7.76 0.65
N TYR A 64 -7.53 -7.84 0.15
CA TYR A 64 -6.38 -8.14 0.95
C TYR A 64 -5.28 -7.12 0.73
N LEU A 65 -4.49 -6.92 1.77
CA LEU A 65 -3.24 -6.19 1.74
C LEU A 65 -2.12 -7.16 2.09
N LYS A 66 -1.17 -7.30 1.16
CA LYS A 66 0.08 -8.00 1.41
C LYS A 66 1.21 -6.99 1.53
N LEU A 67 1.90 -7.04 2.67
CA LEU A 67 3.02 -6.17 3.01
C LEU A 67 4.27 -7.02 3.05
N VAL A 68 5.21 -6.80 2.14
CA VAL A 68 6.54 -7.42 2.17
C VAL A 68 7.51 -6.40 2.75
N VAL A 69 8.15 -6.76 3.86
CA VAL A 69 9.10 -5.89 4.56
C VAL A 69 10.43 -6.58 4.79
N SER A 70 11.52 -5.81 4.66
CA SER A 70 12.89 -6.29 4.86
C SER A 70 13.49 -6.01 6.24
N GLU A 71 12.79 -5.22 7.05
CA GLU A 71 13.24 -4.79 8.38
C GLU A 71 12.32 -5.37 9.45
N ASN A 72 12.81 -5.43 10.69
CA ASN A 72 12.03 -5.83 11.87
C ASN A 72 11.35 -7.19 11.66
N LEU A 73 12.16 -8.21 11.36
CA LEU A 73 11.70 -9.57 11.05
C LEU A 73 11.49 -10.36 12.33
N TYR A 74 10.24 -10.77 12.55
CA TYR A 74 9.72 -11.56 13.66
C TYR A 74 9.05 -12.82 13.11
N PHE A 75 9.83 -13.66 12.47
CA PHE A 75 9.35 -14.95 11.98
C PHE A 75 8.79 -15.78 13.14
N ASP A 76 7.68 -16.48 12.87
CA ASP A 76 7.00 -17.36 13.83
C ASP A 76 6.39 -16.69 15.07
N HIS A 77 6.33 -15.36 15.10
CA HIS A 77 5.56 -14.62 16.10
C HIS A 77 4.17 -14.24 15.60
N ILE A 78 3.20 -14.33 16.50
CA ILE A 78 1.82 -13.91 16.31
C ILE A 78 1.56 -12.72 17.25
N ASP A 79 1.17 -11.58 16.70
CA ASP A 79 0.88 -10.38 17.49
C ASP A 79 -0.14 -9.48 16.75
N LEU A 80 -0.46 -8.33 17.35
CA LEU A 80 -1.22 -7.25 16.75
C LEU A 80 -0.36 -6.52 15.70
N LEU A 81 -0.82 -6.54 14.45
CA LEU A 81 -0.29 -5.66 13.41
C LEU A 81 -1.11 -4.37 13.38
N GLU A 82 -0.46 -3.25 13.59
CA GLU A 82 -1.03 -1.91 13.36
C GLU A 82 -0.50 -1.36 12.03
N ILE A 83 -1.41 -0.94 11.16
CA ILE A 83 -1.10 -0.24 9.91
C ILE A 83 -1.56 1.21 10.09
N ARG A 84 -0.60 2.14 10.08
CA ARG A 84 -0.87 3.57 10.27
C ARG A 84 -0.99 4.27 8.93
N SER A 85 -2.01 5.10 8.83
CA SER A 85 -2.34 5.93 7.67
C SER A 85 -2.63 7.35 8.17
N GLY A 86 -1.57 8.14 8.31
CA GLY A 86 -1.67 9.48 8.88
C GLY A 86 -2.14 9.42 10.34
N LYS A 87 -3.37 9.87 10.61
CA LYS A 87 -3.98 9.85 11.96
C LYS A 87 -4.87 8.63 12.22
N LYS A 88 -5.09 7.78 11.21
CA LYS A 88 -5.96 6.61 11.29
C LYS A 88 -5.10 5.35 11.38
N SER A 89 -5.59 4.35 12.09
CA SER A 89 -4.93 3.05 12.21
C SER A 89 -5.90 1.92 11.86
N PHE A 90 -5.36 0.88 11.23
CA PHE A 90 -6.02 -0.41 11.09
C PHE A 90 -5.29 -1.45 11.92
N TYR A 91 -6.07 -2.25 12.64
CA TYR A 91 -5.55 -3.23 13.59
C TYR A 91 -5.95 -4.63 13.14
N ALA A 92 -4.95 -5.45 12.82
CA ALA A 92 -5.13 -6.86 12.51
C ALA A 92 -4.62 -7.71 13.68
N LYS A 93 -5.56 -8.29 14.43
CA LYS A 93 -5.27 -9.20 15.55
C LYS A 93 -4.79 -10.56 15.03
N ASP A 94 -4.01 -11.26 15.84
CA ASP A 94 -3.48 -12.58 15.56
C ASP A 94 -2.79 -12.66 14.19
N THR A 95 -1.99 -11.64 13.90
CA THR A 95 -1.24 -11.54 12.65
C THR A 95 0.11 -12.20 12.82
N LYS A 96 0.43 -13.13 11.90
CA LYS A 96 1.75 -13.75 11.81
C LYS A 96 2.57 -13.08 10.71
N GLN A 97 3.84 -12.82 10.97
CA GLN A 97 4.80 -12.51 9.91
C GLN A 97 5.35 -13.81 9.34
N TYR A 98 5.19 -14.01 8.04
CA TYR A 98 5.68 -15.19 7.33
C TYR A 98 7.03 -14.89 6.70
N ALA A 99 7.97 -15.83 6.80
CA ALA A 99 9.25 -15.70 6.10
C ALA A 99 9.03 -15.86 4.58
N LEU A 100 9.54 -14.91 3.80
CA LEU A 100 9.68 -15.05 2.35
C LEU A 100 11.10 -15.54 2.01
N ASN A 101 12.10 -15.02 2.71
CA ASN A 101 13.49 -15.47 2.69
C ASN A 101 14.17 -15.03 4.01
N LYS A 102 15.49 -15.21 4.12
CA LYS A 102 16.27 -14.86 5.33
C LYS A 102 16.25 -13.37 5.71
N HIS A 103 15.91 -12.49 4.77
CA HIS A 103 15.99 -11.03 4.91
C HIS A 103 14.68 -10.30 4.64
N THR A 104 13.60 -11.03 4.33
CA THR A 104 12.29 -10.42 4.08
C THR A 104 11.19 -11.29 4.64
N GLY A 105 10.24 -10.65 5.31
CA GLY A 105 9.01 -11.24 5.78
C GLY A 105 7.82 -10.61 5.07
N TYR A 106 6.66 -11.24 5.21
CA TYR A 106 5.42 -10.67 4.72
C TYR A 106 4.25 -10.88 5.67
N TYR A 107 3.32 -9.93 5.60
CA TYR A 107 2.02 -10.00 6.25
C TYR A 107 0.94 -10.10 5.18
N VAL A 108 -0.14 -10.82 5.47
CA VAL A 108 -1.37 -10.82 4.65
C VAL A 108 -2.53 -10.54 5.58
N VAL A 109 -3.25 -9.46 5.31
CA VAL A 109 -4.43 -9.06 6.10
C VAL A 109 -5.62 -8.79 5.20
N GLU A 110 -6.80 -9.18 5.65
CA GLU A 110 -8.06 -8.83 4.99
C GLU A 110 -8.38 -7.36 5.29
N LEU A 111 -8.71 -6.60 4.25
CA LEU A 111 -9.09 -5.19 4.35
C LEU A 111 -10.58 -4.99 4.09
N TYR A 112 -11.16 -4.06 4.83
CA TYR A 112 -12.49 -3.54 4.54
C TYR A 112 -12.41 -2.39 3.53
N LYS A 113 -13.45 -2.25 2.71
CA LYS A 113 -13.55 -1.19 1.67
C LYS A 113 -13.38 0.23 2.23
N ASN A 114 -13.88 0.50 3.43
CA ASN A 114 -13.71 1.79 4.09
C ASN A 114 -12.22 2.10 4.38
N TYR A 115 -11.44 1.10 4.77
CA TYR A 115 -10.03 1.29 5.04
C TYR A 115 -9.21 1.46 3.76
N VAL A 116 -9.59 0.81 2.65
CA VAL A 116 -9.03 1.13 1.32
C VAL A 116 -9.24 2.62 0.98
N GLY A 117 -10.40 3.18 1.34
CA GLY A 117 -10.67 4.62 1.22
C GLY A 117 -9.68 5.49 2.02
N THR A 118 -9.33 5.07 3.23
CA THR A 118 -8.27 5.70 4.03
C THR A 118 -6.91 5.61 3.35
N LEU A 119 -6.54 4.44 2.79
CA LEU A 119 -5.27 4.27 2.08
C LEU A 119 -5.17 5.17 0.85
N LYS A 120 -6.29 5.41 0.14
CA LYS A 120 -6.36 6.34 -0.99
C LYS A 120 -6.02 7.78 -0.56
N GLU A 121 -6.46 8.20 0.62
CA GLU A 121 -6.28 9.57 1.12
C GLU A 121 -4.90 9.77 1.76
N ASP A 122 -4.48 8.82 2.59
CA ASP A 122 -3.35 8.99 3.51
C ASP A 122 -2.15 8.09 3.18
N GLY A 123 -2.36 7.02 2.41
CA GLY A 123 -1.34 6.00 2.16
C GLY A 123 -1.06 5.15 3.40
N ILE A 124 0.15 4.57 3.48
CA ILE A 124 0.64 3.89 4.69
C ILE A 124 1.87 4.65 5.16
N THR A 125 1.79 5.23 6.35
CA THR A 125 2.86 6.03 6.96
C THR A 125 3.81 5.18 7.78
N SER A 126 3.30 4.15 8.44
CA SER A 126 4.12 3.17 9.14
C SER A 126 3.35 1.89 9.42
N ILE A 127 4.09 0.84 9.78
CA ILE A 127 3.54 -0.37 10.38
C ILE A 127 4.19 -0.59 11.74
N VAL A 128 3.40 -1.08 12.70
CA VAL A 128 3.89 -1.48 14.01
C VAL A 128 3.53 -2.93 14.25
N PHE A 129 4.53 -3.74 14.57
CA PHE A 129 4.38 -5.14 14.91
C PHE A 129 5.34 -5.50 16.02
N ASN A 130 4.86 -6.16 17.08
CA ASN A 130 5.67 -6.53 18.24
C ASN A 130 6.53 -5.36 18.78
N LYS A 131 5.90 -4.18 18.95
CA LYS A 131 6.52 -2.91 19.39
C LYS A 131 7.59 -2.33 18.45
N ALA A 132 7.94 -3.01 17.37
CA ALA A 132 8.83 -2.46 16.35
C ALA A 132 8.03 -1.67 15.32
N GLU A 133 8.50 -0.47 15.01
CA GLU A 133 7.90 0.39 14.02
C GLU A 133 8.77 0.45 12.77
N THR A 134 8.15 0.26 11.61
CA THR A 134 8.77 0.50 10.30
C THR A 134 8.11 1.73 9.68
N LEU A 135 8.89 2.80 9.53
CA LEU A 135 8.42 4.07 8.98
C LEU A 135 8.58 4.10 7.47
N PHE A 136 7.58 4.65 6.77
CA PHE A 136 7.65 4.88 5.33
C PHE A 136 7.88 6.34 5.01
N THR A 137 8.63 6.62 3.94
CA THR A 137 8.90 7.99 3.52
C THR A 137 7.65 8.61 2.88
N LYS A 138 7.61 9.95 2.77
CA LYS A 138 6.52 10.64 2.05
C LYS A 138 6.36 10.17 0.60
N GLN A 139 7.47 9.79 -0.04
CA GLN A 139 7.47 9.24 -1.40
C GLN A 139 6.78 7.88 -1.43
N ASP A 140 7.12 6.99 -0.50
CA ASP A 140 6.50 5.67 -0.37
C ASP A 140 4.98 5.83 -0.12
N CYS A 141 4.60 6.74 0.78
CA CYS A 141 3.19 7.08 1.03
C CYS A 141 2.48 7.51 -0.25
N GLY A 142 3.13 8.34 -1.08
CA GLY A 142 2.61 8.79 -2.37
C GLY A 142 2.34 7.65 -3.35
N GLN A 143 3.26 6.68 -3.44
CA GLN A 143 3.09 5.49 -4.29
C GLN A 143 1.93 4.62 -3.80
N VAL A 144 1.81 4.42 -2.48
CA VAL A 144 0.69 3.67 -1.89
C VAL A 144 -0.64 4.35 -2.15
N LYS A 145 -0.72 5.68 -1.98
CA LYS A 145 -1.91 6.47 -2.30
C LYS A 145 -2.35 6.30 -3.76
N GLN A 146 -1.38 6.29 -4.67
CA GLN A 146 -1.66 6.12 -6.10
C GLN A 146 -2.28 4.76 -6.38
N ILE A 147 -1.68 3.66 -5.92
CA ILE A 147 -2.25 2.32 -6.15
C ILE A 147 -3.57 2.13 -5.39
N ALA A 148 -3.71 2.72 -4.20
CA ALA A 148 -4.93 2.64 -3.40
C ALA A 148 -6.09 3.42 -4.04
N LYS A 149 -5.80 4.54 -4.70
CA LYS A 149 -6.77 5.27 -5.52
C LYS A 149 -7.27 4.41 -6.67
N CYS A 150 -6.36 3.86 -7.47
CA CYS A 150 -6.68 2.93 -8.56
C CYS A 150 -7.56 1.77 -8.06
N PHE A 151 -7.13 1.14 -6.95
CA PHE A 151 -7.83 0.02 -6.36
C PHE A 151 -9.22 0.40 -5.86
N TYR A 152 -9.34 1.52 -5.15
CA TYR A 152 -10.61 2.02 -4.62
C TYR A 152 -11.62 2.32 -5.74
N ASP A 153 -11.17 2.95 -6.82
CA ASP A 153 -12.02 3.29 -7.96
C ASP A 153 -12.55 2.00 -8.63
N ALA A 154 -11.69 1.00 -8.82
CA ALA A 154 -12.06 -0.30 -9.40
C ALA A 154 -13.09 -1.08 -8.56
N ILE A 155 -13.02 -1.00 -7.22
CA ILE A 155 -13.99 -1.67 -6.32
C ILE A 155 -15.22 -0.81 -6.00
N SER A 156 -15.23 0.46 -6.42
CA SER A 156 -16.32 1.40 -6.15
C SER A 156 -17.27 1.59 -7.32
N ILE A 157 -16.80 1.34 -8.55
CA ILE A 157 -17.67 1.22 -9.71
C ILE A 157 -18.53 -0.03 -9.51
N LYS A 158 -19.80 0.17 -9.15
CA LYS A 158 -20.81 -0.89 -9.20
C LYS A 158 -20.90 -1.35 -10.65
N LYS A 159 -20.62 -2.63 -10.89
CA LYS A 159 -21.17 -3.30 -12.08
C LYS A 159 -22.67 -3.48 -11.88
#